data_AF-A0A0E0JE91-F1
#
_entry.id   AF-A0A0E0JE91-F1
#
_cell.length_a   1.000
_cell.length_b   1.000
_cell.length_c   1.000
_cell.angle_alpha   90.00
_cell.angle_beta   90.00
_cell.angle_gamma   90.00
#
_symmetry.space_group_name_H-M   'P 1'
#
loop_
_entity.id
_entity.type
_entity.pdbx_description
1 polymer ?
#
loop_
_entity_poly.entity_id
_entity_poly.type
_entity_poly.pdbx_seq_one_letter_code
_entity_poly.pdbx_strand_id
1 'polypeptide(L)'
;MAAEAWRARFRERVVEAEKRWEPVRVSLATALTHVTSPMLASDEEEAAAARTRIQLAMGELGNASRDLALAMSVMKAAELLALHGGSVNPSALVGGISHLGAQYLAERDAGTKLLEAYKAAREAYVSVDWCRSHLDAILLLLDHPSLPGIDDSIEEERAAADGHLQAAKGSAELGTEKAVGAREDAWRERFRDRVVEAAQCWERLCVSLSTALTHVTSPMLATDEEEAAAARTRIQLAMGELGDASRDLASAMSLMKVAELLALHGGSVNPSTRLGGIGLLGDQYLAERNAGTKLREAGKEAREAYVSVDWCRSNLDAILLLLDHPRLPGVDGMIEEELFVADDNLQGAIGNAKLGNERVAGARQDVSGAN
;
A
#
# COMPACT_ATOMS: atom_id res chain seq x y z
N MET A 1 -5.88 -3.16 -17.60
CA MET A 1 -6.94 -3.17 -16.56
C MET A 1 -6.96 -4.46 -15.73
N ALA A 2 -6.94 -5.66 -16.31
CA ALA A 2 -6.98 -6.92 -15.55
C ALA A 2 -5.82 -7.10 -14.54
N ALA A 3 -4.60 -6.66 -14.90
CA ALA A 3 -3.44 -6.73 -14.01
C ALA A 3 -3.55 -5.88 -12.74
N GLU A 4 -4.25 -4.74 -12.76
CA GLU A 4 -4.43 -3.92 -11.57
C GLU A 4 -5.52 -4.49 -10.64
N ALA A 5 -6.54 -5.11 -11.22
CA ALA A 5 -7.68 -5.65 -10.48
C ALA A 5 -7.29 -6.83 -9.57
N TRP A 6 -6.49 -7.78 -10.06
CA TRP A 6 -6.05 -8.90 -9.21
C TRP A 6 -5.06 -8.45 -8.15
N ARG A 7 -4.17 -7.49 -8.45
CA ARG A 7 -3.21 -6.93 -7.49
C ARG A 7 -3.91 -6.21 -6.34
N ALA A 8 -4.97 -5.45 -6.65
CA ALA A 8 -5.80 -4.83 -5.62
C ALA A 8 -6.43 -5.88 -4.69
N ARG A 9 -7.04 -6.92 -5.26
CA ARG A 9 -7.60 -8.03 -4.49
C ARG A 9 -6.57 -8.81 -3.68
N PHE A 10 -5.38 -9.04 -4.25
CA PHE A 10 -4.27 -9.68 -3.54
C PHE A 10 -3.90 -8.88 -2.28
N ARG A 11 -3.75 -7.56 -2.42
CA ARG A 11 -3.45 -6.65 -1.31
C ARG A 11 -4.55 -6.64 -0.23
N GLU A 12 -5.82 -6.67 -0.65
CA GLU A 12 -6.95 -6.81 0.29
C GLU A 12 -6.83 -8.10 1.10
N ARG A 13 -6.43 -9.22 0.48
CA ARG A 13 -6.20 -10.49 1.17
C ARG A 13 -4.99 -10.47 2.09
N VAL A 14 -3.91 -9.78 1.73
CA VAL A 14 -2.75 -9.58 2.62
C VAL A 14 -3.19 -8.86 3.90
N VAL A 15 -3.95 -7.77 3.77
CA VAL A 15 -4.48 -7.00 4.91
C VAL A 15 -5.46 -7.84 5.74
N GLU A 16 -6.32 -8.62 5.09
CA GLU A 16 -7.24 -9.51 5.79
C GLU A 16 -6.49 -10.59 6.56
N ALA A 17 -5.44 -11.19 5.98
CA ALA A 17 -4.64 -12.23 6.62
C ALA A 17 -4.00 -11.74 7.93
N GLU A 18 -3.42 -10.53 7.93
CA GLU A 18 -2.87 -9.90 9.15
C GLU A 18 -3.94 -9.74 10.23
N LYS A 19 -5.13 -9.24 9.86
CA LYS A 19 -6.23 -9.02 10.80
C LYS A 19 -6.73 -10.30 11.47
N ARG A 20 -6.58 -11.47 10.84
CA ARG A 20 -7.03 -12.76 11.39
C ARG A 20 -6.15 -13.27 12.53
N TRP A 21 -4.94 -12.74 12.71
CA TRP A 21 -4.03 -13.20 13.75
C TRP A 21 -4.34 -12.67 15.15
N GLU A 22 -4.95 -11.48 15.25
CA GLU A 22 -5.23 -10.89 16.57
C GLU A 22 -6.25 -11.72 17.39
N PRO A 23 -7.40 -12.16 16.83
CA PRO A 23 -8.30 -13.06 17.54
C PRO A 23 -7.65 -14.39 17.98
N VAL A 24 -6.75 -14.94 17.15
CA VAL A 24 -5.99 -16.16 17.48
C VAL A 24 -5.11 -15.91 18.70
N ARG A 25 -4.33 -14.83 18.70
CA ARG A 25 -3.45 -14.46 19.83
C ARG A 25 -4.24 -14.28 21.12
N VAL A 26 -5.37 -13.57 21.07
CA VAL A 26 -6.24 -13.35 22.25
C VAL A 26 -6.79 -14.66 22.79
N SER A 27 -7.29 -15.53 21.90
CA SER A 27 -7.86 -16.83 22.29
C SER A 27 -6.80 -17.75 22.91
N LEU A 28 -5.61 -17.85 22.29
CA LEU A 28 -4.50 -18.65 22.81
C LEU A 28 -3.99 -18.14 24.16
N ALA A 29 -3.86 -16.82 24.32
CA ALA A 29 -3.45 -16.22 25.59
C ALA A 29 -4.49 -16.49 26.69
N THR A 30 -5.78 -16.42 26.37
CA THR A 30 -6.86 -16.70 27.32
C THR A 30 -6.88 -18.18 27.71
N ALA A 31 -6.80 -19.10 26.74
CA ALA A 31 -6.70 -20.54 27.00
C ALA A 31 -5.52 -20.85 27.94
N LEU A 32 -4.38 -20.19 27.75
CA LEU A 32 -3.18 -20.42 28.56
C LEU A 32 -3.38 -20.09 30.04
N THR A 33 -4.18 -19.06 30.35
CA THR A 33 -4.51 -18.72 31.75
C THR A 33 -5.29 -19.83 32.46
N HIS A 34 -6.05 -20.63 31.72
CA HIS A 34 -6.83 -21.74 32.26
C HIS A 34 -6.00 -23.03 32.44
N VAL A 35 -5.05 -23.28 31.53
CA VAL A 35 -4.23 -24.51 31.50
C VAL A 35 -3.02 -24.43 32.45
N THR A 36 -2.50 -23.24 32.72
CA THR A 36 -1.31 -23.04 33.57
C THR A 36 -1.53 -23.33 35.06
N SER A 37 -2.79 -23.28 35.52
CA SER A 37 -3.12 -23.57 36.92
C SER A 37 -3.14 -25.08 37.18
N PRO A 38 -2.58 -25.58 38.30
CA PRO A 38 -2.61 -27.00 38.65
C PRO A 38 -4.01 -27.60 38.56
N MET A 39 -4.11 -28.85 38.13
CA MET A 39 -5.36 -29.60 38.04
C MET A 39 -5.24 -30.80 38.98
N LEU A 40 -6.14 -30.90 39.95
CA LEU A 40 -6.09 -31.92 41.00
C LEU A 40 -7.42 -32.69 41.03
N ALA A 41 -7.34 -33.97 41.37
CA ALA A 41 -8.48 -34.86 41.58
C ALA A 41 -8.67 -35.22 43.08
N SER A 42 -7.96 -34.52 43.97
CA SER A 42 -7.84 -34.88 45.39
C SER A 42 -9.18 -34.84 46.14
N ASP A 43 -10.07 -33.94 45.74
CA ASP A 43 -11.48 -33.93 46.11
C ASP A 43 -12.38 -33.46 44.95
N GLU A 44 -13.70 -33.64 45.11
CA GLU A 44 -14.69 -33.34 44.07
C GLU A 44 -14.79 -31.84 43.75
N GLU A 45 -14.49 -30.95 44.71
CA GLU A 45 -14.55 -29.52 44.48
C GLU A 45 -13.39 -29.06 43.59
N GLU A 46 -12.18 -29.55 43.88
CA GLU A 46 -11.00 -29.32 43.04
C GLU A 46 -11.16 -29.91 41.64
N ALA A 47 -11.70 -31.13 41.55
CA ALA A 47 -11.98 -31.78 40.27
C ALA A 47 -13.03 -31.02 39.45
N ALA A 48 -14.11 -30.54 40.07
CA ALA A 48 -15.13 -29.72 39.42
C ALA A 48 -14.56 -28.37 38.93
N ALA A 49 -13.69 -27.74 39.72
CA ALA A 49 -13.00 -26.51 39.32
C ALA A 49 -12.04 -26.76 38.15
N ALA A 50 -11.33 -27.88 38.12
CA ALA A 50 -10.49 -28.30 37.00
C ALA A 50 -11.31 -28.52 35.72
N ARG A 51 -12.43 -29.26 35.80
CA ARG A 51 -13.35 -29.46 34.67
C ARG A 51 -13.85 -28.13 34.09
N THR A 52 -14.22 -27.19 34.96
CA THR A 52 -14.67 -25.85 34.54
C THR A 52 -13.58 -25.11 33.77
N ARG A 53 -12.35 -25.11 34.28
CA ARG A 53 -11.21 -24.48 33.59
C ARG A 53 -10.91 -25.14 32.25
N ILE A 54 -10.95 -26.47 32.18
CA ILE A 54 -10.75 -27.20 30.93
C ILE A 54 -11.83 -26.84 29.91
N GLN A 55 -13.11 -26.76 30.30
CA GLN A 55 -14.18 -26.36 29.40
C GLN A 55 -14.00 -24.94 28.85
N LEU A 56 -13.58 -24.00 29.69
CA LEU A 56 -13.23 -22.64 29.25
C LEU A 56 -12.05 -22.65 28.27
N ALA A 57 -10.98 -23.38 28.59
CA ALA A 57 -9.83 -23.55 27.69
C ALA A 57 -10.24 -24.16 26.33
N MET A 58 -11.04 -25.23 26.33
CA MET A 58 -11.54 -25.90 25.13
C MET A 58 -12.39 -24.99 24.24
N GLY A 59 -13.16 -24.08 24.85
CA GLY A 59 -13.90 -23.03 24.15
C GLY A 59 -12.97 -22.06 23.42
N GLU A 60 -11.97 -21.53 24.12
CA GLU A 60 -10.97 -20.62 23.53
C GLU A 60 -10.09 -21.29 22.47
N LEU A 61 -9.68 -22.53 22.68
CA LEU A 61 -8.97 -23.32 21.67
C LEU A 61 -9.84 -23.57 20.44
N GLY A 62 -11.16 -23.76 20.62
CA GLY A 62 -12.12 -23.85 19.52
C GLY A 62 -12.21 -22.56 18.71
N ASN A 63 -12.23 -21.40 19.38
CA ASN A 63 -12.16 -20.09 18.73
C ASN A 63 -10.85 -19.92 17.94
N ALA A 64 -9.71 -20.26 18.57
CA ALA A 64 -8.40 -20.20 17.93
C ALA A 64 -8.32 -21.08 16.67
N SER A 65 -8.77 -22.34 16.72
CA SER A 65 -8.79 -23.23 15.56
C SER A 65 -9.63 -22.68 14.41
N ARG A 66 -10.82 -22.12 14.70
CA ARG A 66 -11.67 -21.48 13.69
C ARG A 66 -10.94 -20.31 13.03
N ASP A 67 -10.34 -19.43 13.82
CA ASP A 67 -9.70 -18.22 13.31
C ASP A 67 -8.40 -18.54 12.54
N LEU A 68 -7.65 -19.55 12.96
CA LEU A 68 -6.52 -20.12 12.22
C LEU A 68 -6.95 -20.70 10.86
N ALA A 69 -8.06 -21.45 10.83
CA ALA A 69 -8.60 -21.98 9.58
C ALA A 69 -9.01 -20.86 8.61
N LEU A 70 -9.62 -19.79 9.12
CA LEU A 70 -9.94 -18.60 8.33
C LEU A 70 -8.68 -17.89 7.82
N ALA A 71 -7.67 -17.72 8.68
CA ALA A 71 -6.39 -17.12 8.30
C ALA A 71 -5.72 -17.92 7.16
N MET A 72 -5.63 -19.24 7.29
CA MET A 72 -5.10 -20.14 6.27
C MET A 72 -5.88 -20.04 4.95
N SER A 73 -7.22 -19.98 5.01
CA SER A 73 -8.07 -19.83 3.83
C SER A 73 -7.81 -18.52 3.08
N VAL A 74 -7.69 -17.40 3.81
CA VAL A 74 -7.40 -16.07 3.23
C VAL A 74 -6.02 -16.04 2.58
N MET A 75 -4.99 -16.60 3.24
CA MET A 75 -3.64 -16.69 2.68
C MET A 75 -3.61 -17.56 1.42
N LYS A 76 -4.35 -18.68 1.41
CA LYS A 76 -4.48 -19.53 0.23
C LYS A 76 -5.20 -18.83 -0.92
N ALA A 77 -6.22 -18.03 -0.62
CA ALA A 77 -6.90 -17.21 -1.62
C ALA A 77 -5.96 -16.14 -2.20
N ALA A 78 -5.10 -15.51 -1.37
CA ALA A 78 -4.08 -14.57 -1.83
C ALA A 78 -3.09 -15.26 -2.79
N GLU A 79 -2.59 -16.44 -2.44
CA GLU A 79 -1.73 -17.24 -3.32
C GLU A 79 -2.41 -17.52 -4.67
N LEU A 80 -3.65 -18.03 -4.66
CA LEU A 80 -4.37 -18.34 -5.89
C LEU A 80 -4.62 -17.12 -6.78
N LEU A 81 -4.88 -15.95 -6.18
CA LEU A 81 -4.99 -14.68 -6.90
C LEU A 81 -3.68 -14.29 -7.58
N ALA A 82 -2.55 -14.43 -6.87
CA ALA A 82 -1.24 -14.12 -7.41
C ALA A 82 -0.85 -15.08 -8.55
N LEU A 83 -1.10 -16.38 -8.39
CA LEU A 83 -0.76 -17.38 -9.40
C LEU A 83 -1.61 -17.26 -10.68
N HIS A 84 -2.90 -16.93 -10.57
CA HIS A 84 -3.73 -16.63 -11.74
C HIS A 84 -3.35 -15.30 -12.36
N GLY A 85 -3.17 -14.26 -11.55
CA GLY A 85 -2.91 -12.90 -12.02
C GLY A 85 -1.54 -12.73 -12.67
N GLY A 86 -0.55 -13.50 -12.23
CA GLY A 86 0.79 -13.54 -12.79
C GLY A 86 0.92 -14.39 -14.06
N SER A 87 -0.11 -15.16 -14.41
CA SER A 87 -0.06 -16.03 -15.58
C SER A 87 -0.37 -15.27 -16.86
N VAL A 88 0.41 -15.55 -17.91
CA VAL A 88 0.15 -15.04 -19.28
C VAL A 88 -1.06 -15.75 -19.90
N ASN A 89 -1.38 -16.97 -19.44
CA ASN A 89 -2.55 -17.73 -19.87
C ASN A 89 -3.61 -17.74 -18.75
N PRO A 90 -4.80 -17.18 -18.95
CA PRO A 90 -5.87 -17.17 -17.95
C PRO A 90 -6.30 -18.56 -17.45
N SER A 91 -6.00 -19.62 -18.23
CA SER A 91 -6.32 -21.01 -17.89
C SER A 91 -5.16 -21.77 -17.25
N ALA A 92 -4.01 -21.14 -17.06
CA ALA A 92 -2.82 -21.76 -16.44
C ALA A 92 -2.40 -21.00 -15.18
N LEU A 93 -1.88 -21.73 -14.20
CA LEU A 93 -1.26 -21.15 -13.03
C LEU A 93 0.24 -20.98 -13.26
N VAL A 94 0.81 -19.91 -12.71
CA VAL A 94 2.27 -19.85 -12.50
C VAL A 94 2.67 -20.99 -11.55
N GLY A 95 3.83 -21.62 -11.77
CA GLY A 95 4.30 -22.78 -11.00
C GLY A 95 4.61 -22.53 -9.51
N GLY A 96 4.34 -21.33 -8.99
CA GLY A 96 4.57 -20.91 -7.62
C GLY A 96 4.80 -19.41 -7.51
N ILE A 97 4.62 -18.85 -6.30
CA ILE A 97 4.80 -17.40 -6.04
C ILE A 97 6.22 -16.94 -6.39
N SER A 98 7.22 -17.81 -6.18
CA SER A 98 8.63 -17.57 -6.53
C SER A 98 8.89 -17.38 -8.02
N HIS A 99 7.96 -17.79 -8.89
CA HIS A 99 8.07 -17.70 -10.35
C HIS A 99 7.32 -16.50 -10.94
N LEU A 100 6.76 -15.62 -10.11
CA LEU A 100 6.21 -14.36 -10.58
C LEU A 100 7.30 -13.52 -11.27
N GLY A 101 6.95 -12.88 -12.38
CA GLY A 101 7.86 -12.05 -13.17
C GLY A 101 8.39 -10.84 -12.39
N ALA A 102 9.50 -10.27 -12.84
CA ALA A 102 10.17 -9.14 -12.19
C ALA A 102 9.25 -7.92 -11.97
N GLN A 103 8.22 -7.76 -12.81
CA GLN A 103 7.20 -6.73 -12.68
C GLN A 103 6.23 -6.92 -11.50
N TYR A 104 6.29 -8.05 -10.79
CA TYR A 104 5.44 -8.41 -9.65
C TYR A 104 6.27 -8.69 -8.39
N LEU A 105 7.38 -7.97 -8.23
CA LEU A 105 8.30 -8.17 -7.11
C LEU A 105 7.60 -7.97 -5.75
N ALA A 106 6.74 -6.96 -5.63
CA ALA A 106 5.93 -6.74 -4.41
C ALA A 106 5.08 -7.97 -4.06
N GLU A 107 4.35 -8.50 -5.05
CA GLU A 107 3.44 -9.62 -4.84
C GLU A 107 4.22 -10.92 -4.57
N ARG A 108 5.41 -11.04 -5.15
CA ARG A 108 6.32 -12.16 -4.89
C ARG A 108 6.85 -12.13 -3.45
N ASP A 109 7.35 -10.99 -2.99
CA ASP A 109 7.93 -10.86 -1.65
C ASP A 109 6.85 -11.00 -0.58
N ALA A 110 5.74 -10.27 -0.74
CA ALA A 110 4.57 -10.38 0.14
C ALA A 110 3.98 -11.80 0.12
N GLY A 111 3.86 -12.41 -1.05
CA GLY A 111 3.35 -13.78 -1.19
C GLY A 111 4.25 -14.83 -0.54
N THR A 112 5.58 -14.63 -0.58
CA THR A 112 6.54 -15.51 0.10
C THR A 112 6.38 -15.42 1.61
N LYS A 113 6.24 -14.21 2.15
CA LYS A 113 5.96 -14.01 3.58
C LYS A 113 4.59 -14.57 3.98
N LEU A 114 3.54 -14.42 3.15
CA LEU A 114 2.25 -15.06 3.40
C LEU A 114 2.32 -16.59 3.41
N LEU A 115 3.18 -17.21 2.59
CA LEU A 115 3.39 -18.65 2.62
C LEU A 115 4.06 -19.09 3.92
N GLU A 116 5.00 -18.31 4.45
CA GLU A 116 5.58 -18.55 5.78
C GLU A 116 4.54 -18.39 6.89
N ALA A 117 3.70 -17.35 6.82
CA ALA A 117 2.57 -17.17 7.73
C ALA A 117 1.60 -18.35 7.69
N TYR A 118 1.32 -18.88 6.50
CA TYR A 118 0.45 -20.05 6.33
C TYR A 118 1.04 -21.30 7.01
N LYS A 119 2.35 -21.54 6.86
CA LYS A 119 3.01 -22.67 7.53
C LYS A 119 2.94 -22.53 9.04
N ALA A 120 3.21 -21.34 9.57
CA ALA A 120 3.08 -21.04 10.99
C ALA A 120 1.64 -21.22 11.49
N ALA A 121 0.63 -20.84 10.70
CA ALA A 121 -0.78 -21.07 11.04
C ALA A 121 -1.12 -22.56 11.12
N ARG A 122 -0.59 -23.36 10.20
CA ARG A 122 -0.78 -24.80 10.19
C ARG A 122 -0.11 -25.46 11.39
N GLU A 123 1.10 -25.05 11.74
CA GLU A 123 1.81 -25.52 12.93
C GLU A 123 1.05 -25.17 14.20
N ALA A 124 0.59 -23.92 14.33
CA ALA A 124 -0.25 -23.48 15.44
C ALA A 124 -1.53 -24.31 15.56
N TYR A 125 -2.21 -24.57 14.43
CA TYR A 125 -3.44 -25.36 14.38
C TYR A 125 -3.21 -26.79 14.89
N VAL A 126 -2.13 -27.43 14.43
CA VAL A 126 -1.76 -28.77 14.89
C VAL A 126 -1.49 -28.75 16.41
N SER A 127 -0.70 -27.80 16.90
CA SER A 127 -0.43 -27.68 18.34
C SER A 127 -1.68 -27.44 19.18
N VAL A 128 -2.66 -26.68 18.69
CA VAL A 128 -3.97 -26.52 19.34
C VAL A 128 -4.70 -27.86 19.44
N ASP A 129 -4.72 -28.66 18.37
CA ASP A 129 -5.38 -29.97 18.39
C ASP A 129 -4.71 -30.95 19.36
N TRP A 130 -3.38 -30.94 19.47
CA TRP A 130 -2.66 -31.72 20.50
C TRP A 130 -3.03 -31.26 21.92
N CYS A 131 -3.02 -29.94 22.17
CA CYS A 131 -3.42 -29.38 23.47
C CYS A 131 -4.84 -29.83 23.85
N ARG A 132 -5.81 -29.76 22.92
CA ARG A 132 -7.18 -30.23 23.14
C ARG A 132 -7.24 -31.72 23.49
N SER A 133 -6.42 -32.55 22.82
CA SER A 133 -6.38 -33.99 23.08
C SER A 133 -5.88 -34.31 24.50
N HIS A 134 -4.88 -33.59 24.99
CA HIS A 134 -4.40 -33.71 26.37
C HIS A 134 -5.46 -33.23 27.38
N LEU A 135 -6.17 -32.14 27.09
CA LEU A 135 -7.27 -31.65 27.93
C LEU A 135 -8.44 -32.64 28.01
N ASP A 136 -8.79 -33.29 26.90
CA ASP A 136 -9.78 -34.37 26.87
C ASP A 136 -9.32 -35.58 27.69
N ALA A 137 -8.02 -35.92 27.65
CA ALA A 137 -7.46 -36.97 28.50
C ALA A 137 -7.57 -36.63 30.00
N ILE A 138 -7.28 -35.38 30.38
CA ILE A 138 -7.46 -34.93 31.78
C ILE A 138 -8.93 -35.06 32.22
N LEU A 139 -9.90 -34.70 31.36
CA LEU A 139 -11.31 -34.87 31.70
C LEU A 139 -11.66 -36.34 32.02
N LEU A 140 -11.12 -37.28 31.25
CA LEU A 140 -11.30 -38.72 31.50
C LEU A 140 -10.65 -39.15 32.83
N LEU A 141 -9.46 -38.63 33.15
CA LEU A 141 -8.76 -38.93 34.40
C LEU A 141 -9.51 -38.39 35.63
N LEU A 142 -10.09 -37.20 35.52
CA LEU A 142 -10.90 -36.59 36.59
C LEU A 142 -12.15 -37.40 36.94
N ASP A 143 -12.67 -38.22 36.02
CA ASP A 143 -13.81 -39.10 36.26
C ASP A 143 -13.42 -40.39 37.01
N HIS A 144 -12.12 -40.60 37.28
CA HIS A 144 -11.58 -41.78 37.95
C HIS A 144 -10.63 -41.44 39.12
N PRO A 145 -11.09 -40.68 40.13
CA PRO A 145 -10.23 -40.15 41.20
C PRO A 145 -9.64 -41.24 42.13
N SER A 146 -10.18 -42.46 42.10
CA SER A 146 -9.69 -43.58 42.91
C SER A 146 -8.45 -44.29 42.32
N LEU A 147 -7.98 -43.88 41.14
CA LEU A 147 -6.80 -44.49 40.52
C LEU A 147 -5.52 -44.06 41.26
N PRO A 148 -4.59 -44.99 41.54
CA PRO A 148 -3.34 -44.64 42.21
C PRO A 148 -2.47 -43.77 41.29
N GLY A 149 -1.97 -42.65 41.83
CA GLY A 149 -1.10 -41.72 41.09
C GLY A 149 -1.83 -40.81 40.09
N ILE A 150 -3.15 -40.70 40.19
CA ILE A 150 -3.98 -39.94 39.24
C ILE A 150 -3.57 -38.46 39.14
N ASP A 151 -3.24 -37.82 40.26
CA ASP A 151 -2.83 -36.41 40.29
C ASP A 151 -1.51 -36.20 39.52
N ASP A 152 -0.57 -37.14 39.61
CA ASP A 152 0.70 -37.08 38.86
C ASP A 152 0.44 -37.22 37.35
N SER A 153 -0.47 -38.12 36.95
CA SER A 153 -0.86 -38.29 35.54
C SER A 153 -1.60 -37.06 35.00
N ILE A 154 -2.51 -36.47 35.79
CA ILE A 154 -3.21 -35.24 35.42
C ILE A 154 -2.22 -34.09 35.21
N GLU A 155 -1.25 -33.95 36.11
CA GLU A 155 -0.24 -32.89 36.03
C GLU A 155 0.71 -33.10 34.84
N GLU A 156 1.07 -34.35 34.49
CA GLU A 156 1.84 -34.67 33.29
C GLU A 156 1.09 -34.27 32.00
N GLU A 157 -0.19 -34.66 31.89
CA GLU A 157 -1.05 -34.29 30.77
C GLU A 157 -1.25 -32.76 30.69
N ARG A 158 -1.40 -32.09 31.85
CA ARG A 158 -1.50 -30.63 31.92
C ARG A 158 -0.23 -29.94 31.43
N ALA A 159 0.94 -30.45 31.84
CA ALA A 159 2.23 -29.93 31.39
C ALA A 159 2.44 -30.12 29.89
N ALA A 160 2.00 -31.26 29.33
CA ALA A 160 2.00 -31.50 27.88
C ALA A 160 1.05 -30.53 27.15
N ALA A 161 -0.16 -30.33 27.67
CA ALA A 161 -1.13 -29.36 27.14
C ALA A 161 -0.56 -27.93 27.15
N ASP A 162 0.09 -27.52 28.23
CA ASP A 162 0.77 -26.22 28.35
C ASP A 162 1.88 -26.09 27.31
N GLY A 163 2.75 -27.10 27.17
CA GLY A 163 3.83 -27.10 26.19
C GLY A 163 3.33 -26.95 24.75
N HIS A 164 2.27 -27.65 24.38
CA HIS A 164 1.63 -27.51 23.07
C HIS A 164 0.99 -26.13 22.88
N LEU A 165 0.37 -25.56 23.92
CA LEU A 165 -0.23 -24.23 23.84
C LEU A 165 0.81 -23.13 23.70
N GLN A 166 1.95 -23.25 24.37
CA GLN A 166 3.10 -22.36 24.18
C GLN A 166 3.65 -22.46 22.75
N ALA A 167 3.78 -23.68 22.20
CA ALA A 167 4.19 -23.89 20.82
C ALA A 167 3.21 -23.26 19.82
N ALA A 168 1.90 -23.38 20.06
CA ALA A 168 0.87 -22.73 19.25
C ALA A 168 1.00 -21.22 19.28
N LYS A 169 1.25 -20.64 20.46
CA LYS A 169 1.45 -19.19 20.63
C LYS A 169 2.69 -18.70 19.89
N GLY A 170 3.83 -19.38 20.01
CA GLY A 170 5.05 -19.03 19.28
C GLY A 170 4.85 -19.09 17.76
N SER A 171 4.12 -20.09 17.27
CA SER A 171 3.74 -20.21 15.86
C SER A 171 2.80 -19.07 15.42
N ALA A 172 1.85 -18.67 16.26
CA ALA A 172 0.96 -17.54 15.97
C ALA A 172 1.70 -16.18 15.96
N GLU A 173 2.69 -15.99 16.83
CA GLU A 173 3.56 -14.81 16.84
C GLU A 173 4.39 -14.72 15.56
N LEU A 174 5.03 -15.81 15.15
CA LEU A 174 5.74 -15.89 13.88
C LEU A 174 4.79 -15.62 12.70
N GLY A 175 3.60 -16.24 12.69
CA GLY A 175 2.61 -16.02 11.65
C GLY A 175 2.15 -14.56 11.54
N THR A 176 2.01 -13.88 12.69
CA THR A 176 1.70 -12.45 12.76
C THR A 176 2.83 -11.62 12.14
N GLU A 177 4.09 -11.87 12.55
CA GLU A 177 5.27 -11.17 12.03
C GLU A 177 5.34 -11.27 10.49
N LYS A 178 5.15 -12.48 9.96
CA LYS A 178 5.17 -12.72 8.51
C LYS A 178 4.01 -12.05 7.78
N ALA A 179 2.81 -12.05 8.34
CA ALA A 179 1.67 -11.36 7.74
C ALA A 179 1.85 -9.83 7.73
N VAL A 180 2.37 -9.25 8.82
CA VAL A 180 2.72 -7.82 8.90
C VAL A 180 3.78 -7.48 7.85
N GLY A 181 4.87 -8.25 7.79
CA GLY A 181 5.92 -8.03 6.79
C GLY A 181 5.41 -8.14 5.35
N ALA A 182 4.46 -9.04 5.08
CA ALA A 182 3.83 -9.14 3.77
C ALA A 182 3.03 -7.88 3.41
N ARG A 183 2.29 -7.31 4.37
CA ARG A 183 1.57 -6.04 4.17
C ARG A 183 2.56 -4.92 3.90
N GLU A 184 3.64 -4.84 4.67
CA GLU A 184 4.68 -3.83 4.54
C GLU A 184 5.30 -3.81 3.15
N ASP A 185 5.77 -4.95 2.65
CA ASP A 185 6.34 -5.06 1.30
C ASP A 185 5.35 -4.55 0.23
N ALA A 186 4.10 -4.96 0.35
CA ALA A 186 3.08 -4.68 -0.65
C ALA A 186 2.76 -3.18 -0.78
N TRP A 187 2.68 -2.44 0.33
CA TRP A 187 2.42 -0.99 0.25
C TRP A 187 3.70 -0.20 -0.08
N ARG A 188 4.86 -0.63 0.41
CA ARG A 188 6.15 0.06 0.18
C ARG A 188 6.55 0.02 -1.29
N GLU A 189 6.46 -1.13 -1.94
CA GLU A 189 6.72 -1.21 -3.38
C GLU A 189 5.73 -0.34 -4.16
N ARG A 190 4.44 -0.35 -3.80
CA ARG A 190 3.45 0.47 -4.50
C ARG A 190 3.69 1.97 -4.29
N PHE A 191 4.15 2.35 -3.10
CA PHE A 191 4.60 3.72 -2.84
C PHE A 191 5.76 4.08 -3.78
N ARG A 192 6.75 3.20 -3.92
CA ARG A 192 7.88 3.37 -4.84
C ARG A 192 7.45 3.52 -6.29
N ASP A 193 6.55 2.67 -6.77
CA ASP A 193 5.96 2.79 -8.11
C ASP A 193 5.35 4.19 -8.34
N ARG A 194 4.56 4.68 -7.39
CA ARG A 194 3.90 5.99 -7.52
C ARG A 194 4.90 7.15 -7.52
N VAL A 195 5.99 7.04 -6.77
CA VAL A 195 7.09 8.01 -6.82
C VAL A 195 7.73 8.01 -8.21
N VAL A 196 8.00 6.84 -8.79
CA VAL A 196 8.60 6.72 -10.13
C VAL A 196 7.66 7.22 -11.23
N GLU A 197 6.39 6.82 -11.20
CA GLU A 197 5.37 7.27 -12.14
C GLU A 197 5.17 8.79 -12.06
N ALA A 198 5.20 9.36 -10.84
CA ALA A 198 5.15 10.82 -10.66
C ALA A 198 6.37 11.49 -11.31
N ALA A 199 7.59 10.96 -11.09
CA ALA A 199 8.82 11.50 -11.68
C ALA A 199 8.73 11.55 -13.22
N GLN A 200 8.23 10.48 -13.84
CA GLN A 200 8.03 10.42 -15.29
C GLN A 200 7.02 11.46 -15.79
N CYS A 201 6.00 11.81 -15.00
CA CYS A 201 5.08 12.90 -15.34
C CYS A 201 5.79 14.26 -15.33
N TRP A 202 6.68 14.51 -14.36
CA TRP A 202 7.48 15.74 -14.32
C TRP A 202 8.48 15.84 -15.47
N GLU A 203 9.11 14.73 -15.86
CA GLU A 203 10.00 14.68 -17.01
C GLU A 203 9.27 15.10 -18.31
N ARG A 204 8.08 14.54 -18.55
CA ARG A 204 7.24 14.90 -19.72
C ARG A 204 6.71 16.33 -19.64
N LEU A 205 6.32 16.79 -18.45
CA LEU A 205 5.90 18.16 -18.21
C LEU A 205 6.99 19.16 -18.61
N CYS A 206 8.22 18.95 -18.16
CA CYS A 206 9.36 19.82 -18.49
C CYS A 206 9.61 19.91 -19.99
N VAL A 207 9.45 18.80 -20.72
CA VAL A 207 9.54 18.77 -22.19
C VAL A 207 8.42 19.61 -22.81
N SER A 208 7.17 19.35 -22.42
CA SER A 208 6.00 20.03 -22.99
C SER A 208 6.07 21.55 -22.77
N LEU A 209 6.43 22.00 -21.56
CA LEU A 209 6.57 23.44 -21.28
C LEU A 209 7.72 24.07 -22.06
N SER A 210 8.84 23.37 -22.23
CA SER A 210 9.96 23.86 -23.03
C SER A 210 9.58 23.99 -24.51
N THR A 211 8.83 23.02 -25.05
CA THR A 211 8.32 23.06 -26.42
C THR A 211 7.33 24.21 -26.60
N ALA A 212 6.38 24.37 -25.68
CA ALA A 212 5.45 25.49 -25.69
C ALA A 212 6.20 26.83 -25.74
N LEU A 213 7.27 26.97 -24.96
CA LEU A 213 8.08 28.19 -24.93
C LEU A 213 8.72 28.50 -26.29
N THR A 214 9.19 27.47 -27.02
CA THR A 214 9.74 27.69 -28.37
C THR A 214 8.71 28.25 -29.35
N HIS A 215 7.44 27.88 -29.19
CA HIS A 215 6.33 28.38 -30.00
C HIS A 215 5.94 29.81 -29.62
N VAL A 216 5.89 30.12 -28.32
CA VAL A 216 5.51 31.44 -27.79
C VAL A 216 6.59 32.50 -28.05
N THR A 217 7.87 32.13 -27.99
CA THR A 217 9.00 33.06 -28.22
C THR A 217 9.24 33.38 -29.69
N SER A 218 8.54 32.72 -30.61
CA SER A 218 8.61 33.03 -32.04
C SER A 218 7.80 34.31 -32.37
N PRO A 219 8.25 35.18 -33.30
CA PRO A 219 7.55 36.42 -33.62
C PRO A 219 6.08 36.21 -34.02
N MET A 220 5.17 36.95 -33.40
CA MET A 220 3.73 36.91 -33.69
C MET A 220 3.31 38.24 -34.31
N LEU A 221 3.33 38.30 -35.64
CA LEU A 221 2.97 39.49 -36.41
C LEU A 221 1.60 39.31 -37.05
N ALA A 222 0.81 40.38 -37.11
CA ALA A 222 -0.47 40.42 -37.80
C ALA A 222 -0.44 41.37 -39.02
N THR A 223 0.74 41.62 -39.60
CA THR A 223 0.90 42.65 -40.64
C THR A 223 0.18 42.31 -41.94
N ASP A 224 0.03 41.01 -42.23
CA ASP A 224 -0.86 40.48 -43.26
C ASP A 224 -1.51 39.17 -42.82
N GLU A 225 -2.39 38.63 -43.68
CA GLU A 225 -3.15 37.41 -43.39
C GLU A 225 -2.27 36.16 -43.35
N GLU A 226 -1.16 36.14 -44.08
CA GLU A 226 -0.23 34.99 -44.12
C GLU A 226 0.56 34.91 -42.81
N GLU A 227 1.06 36.05 -42.32
CA GLU A 227 1.72 36.16 -41.03
C GLU A 227 0.75 35.87 -39.87
N ALA A 228 -0.48 36.40 -39.94
CA ALA A 228 -1.52 36.09 -38.96
C ALA A 228 -1.86 34.60 -38.94
N ALA A 229 -1.97 33.94 -40.10
CA ALA A 229 -2.20 32.49 -40.18
C ALA A 229 -1.02 31.67 -39.60
N ALA A 230 0.22 32.12 -39.84
CA ALA A 230 1.39 31.50 -39.23
C ALA A 230 1.40 31.68 -37.70
N ALA A 231 1.05 32.86 -37.20
CA ALA A 231 0.92 33.13 -35.77
C ALA A 231 -0.17 32.24 -35.12
N ARG A 232 -1.36 32.14 -35.72
CA ARG A 232 -2.44 31.24 -35.26
C ARG A 232 -1.96 29.79 -35.17
N THR A 233 -1.20 29.32 -36.16
CA THR A 233 -0.65 27.96 -36.17
C THR A 233 0.32 27.74 -35.00
N ARG A 234 1.22 28.69 -34.72
CA ARG A 234 2.15 28.60 -33.58
C ARG A 234 1.42 28.61 -32.24
N ILE A 235 0.40 29.44 -32.09
CA ILE A 235 -0.42 29.47 -30.88
C ILE A 235 -1.14 28.15 -30.67
N GLN A 236 -1.73 27.57 -31.72
CA GLN A 236 -2.40 26.27 -31.63
C GLN A 236 -1.43 25.16 -31.21
N LEU A 237 -0.18 25.18 -31.72
CA LEU A 237 0.86 24.25 -31.29
C LEU A 237 1.22 24.47 -29.81
N ALA A 238 1.44 25.71 -29.39
CA ALA A 238 1.71 26.05 -27.98
C ALA A 238 0.56 25.60 -27.06
N MET A 239 -0.70 25.84 -27.44
CA MET A 239 -1.87 25.39 -26.69
C MET A 239 -1.96 23.88 -26.57
N GLY A 240 -1.56 23.14 -27.62
CA GLY A 240 -1.44 21.68 -27.58
C GLY A 240 -0.47 21.21 -26.50
N GLU A 241 0.75 21.76 -26.51
CA GLU A 241 1.79 21.46 -25.52
C GLU A 241 1.39 21.86 -24.09
N LEU A 242 0.73 23.02 -23.92
CA LEU A 242 0.19 23.46 -22.62
C LEU A 242 -0.97 22.56 -22.15
N GLY A 243 -1.75 22.01 -23.08
CA GLY A 243 -2.77 21.00 -22.80
C GLY A 243 -2.17 19.69 -22.28
N ASP A 244 -1.08 19.24 -22.89
CA ASP A 244 -0.33 18.06 -22.45
C ASP A 244 0.34 18.30 -21.09
N ALA A 245 0.97 19.46 -20.88
CA ALA A 245 1.51 19.89 -19.60
C ALA A 245 0.45 19.88 -18.48
N SER A 246 -0.75 20.40 -18.76
CA SER A 246 -1.88 20.39 -17.81
C SER A 246 -2.28 18.97 -17.41
N ARG A 247 -2.26 18.04 -18.37
CA ARG A 247 -2.59 16.62 -18.16
C ARG A 247 -1.54 15.91 -17.31
N ASP A 248 -0.27 16.17 -17.57
CA ASP A 248 0.85 15.61 -16.79
C ASP A 248 0.87 16.17 -15.36
N LEU A 249 0.59 17.46 -15.16
CA LEU A 249 0.42 18.07 -13.83
C LEU A 249 -0.72 17.43 -13.03
N ALA A 250 -1.89 17.26 -13.65
CA ALA A 250 -3.03 16.60 -13.02
C ALA A 250 -2.71 15.14 -12.64
N SER A 251 -2.02 14.43 -13.52
CA SER A 251 -1.57 13.05 -13.29
C SER A 251 -0.57 12.97 -12.15
N ALA A 252 0.45 13.84 -12.14
CA ALA A 252 1.45 13.91 -11.08
C ALA A 252 0.80 14.19 -9.71
N MET A 253 -0.11 15.18 -9.62
CA MET A 253 -0.83 15.49 -8.38
C MET A 253 -1.63 14.30 -7.87
N SER A 254 -2.33 13.58 -8.75
CA SER A 254 -3.07 12.37 -8.40
C SER A 254 -2.15 11.27 -7.87
N LEU A 255 -1.04 11.00 -8.56
CA LEU A 255 -0.05 9.99 -8.16
C LEU A 255 0.59 10.30 -6.81
N MET A 256 0.99 11.56 -6.58
CA MET A 256 1.53 12.02 -5.30
C MET A 256 0.50 11.88 -4.17
N LYS A 257 -0.78 12.14 -4.45
CA LYS A 257 -1.85 11.95 -3.47
C LYS A 257 -2.07 10.47 -3.13
N VAL A 258 -2.02 9.60 -4.13
CA VAL A 258 -2.09 8.14 -3.93
C VAL A 258 -0.91 7.65 -3.11
N ALA A 259 0.30 8.14 -3.39
CA ALA A 259 1.50 7.82 -2.59
C ALA A 259 1.32 8.22 -1.12
N GLU A 260 0.82 9.43 -0.85
CA GLU A 260 0.50 9.85 0.52
C GLU A 260 -0.50 8.90 1.18
N LEU A 261 -1.60 8.56 0.50
CA LEU A 261 -2.61 7.66 1.07
C LEU A 261 -2.05 6.27 1.35
N LEU A 262 -1.20 5.73 0.47
CA LEU A 262 -0.52 4.44 0.68
C LEU A 262 0.34 4.48 1.94
N ALA A 263 1.15 5.52 2.12
CA ALA A 263 1.99 5.68 3.30
C ALA A 263 1.17 5.79 4.59
N LEU A 264 0.07 6.57 4.58
CA LEU A 264 -0.76 6.78 5.77
C LEU A 264 -1.50 5.52 6.24
N HIS A 265 -1.92 4.66 5.31
CA HIS A 265 -2.60 3.40 5.66
C HIS A 265 -1.60 2.26 5.89
N GLY A 266 -0.57 2.18 5.05
CA GLY A 266 0.44 1.13 5.09
C GLY A 266 1.35 1.22 6.30
N GLY A 267 1.81 2.42 6.63
CA GLY A 267 2.71 2.64 7.77
C GLY A 267 2.03 2.66 9.14
N SER A 268 0.71 2.44 9.20
CA SER A 268 0.01 2.28 10.48
C SER A 268 0.22 0.88 11.04
N VAL A 269 0.51 0.78 12.33
CA VAL A 269 0.59 -0.51 13.05
C VAL A 269 -0.75 -1.24 12.98
N ASN A 270 -1.87 -0.52 13.07
CA ASN A 270 -3.19 -1.10 12.94
C ASN A 270 -3.75 -0.85 11.53
N PRO A 271 -3.94 -1.91 10.70
CA PRO A 271 -4.41 -1.79 9.33
C PRO A 271 -5.86 -1.27 9.19
N SER A 272 -6.57 -1.06 10.30
CA SER A 272 -7.91 -0.44 10.33
C SER A 272 -7.87 1.05 10.65
N THR A 273 -6.69 1.61 10.92
CA THR A 273 -6.49 3.03 11.23
C THR A 273 -5.49 3.65 10.27
N ARG A 274 -5.69 4.92 9.94
CA ARG A 274 -4.72 5.71 9.15
C ARG A 274 -3.94 6.63 10.07
N LEU A 275 -2.68 6.89 9.72
CA LEU A 275 -1.89 7.93 10.36
C LEU A 275 -2.48 9.32 10.08
N GLY A 276 -2.32 10.24 11.03
CA GLY A 276 -2.72 11.65 10.88
C GLY A 276 -1.82 12.45 9.92
N GLY A 277 -0.65 11.93 9.57
CA GLY A 277 0.29 12.58 8.65
C GLY A 277 1.55 11.75 8.40
N ILE A 278 2.24 12.02 7.28
CA ILE A 278 3.47 11.33 6.87
C ILE A 278 4.58 11.45 7.93
N GLY A 279 4.63 12.55 8.67
CA GLY A 279 5.61 12.74 9.75
C GLY A 279 5.48 11.76 10.93
N LEU A 280 4.35 11.03 11.02
CA LEU A 280 4.11 10.02 12.05
C LEU A 280 4.56 8.62 11.64
N LEU A 281 5.14 8.46 10.45
CA LEU A 281 5.79 7.21 10.08
C LEU A 281 6.96 6.93 11.03
N GLY A 282 7.00 5.68 11.53
CA GLY A 282 8.08 5.20 12.38
C GLY A 282 9.42 5.21 11.65
N ASP A 283 10.50 5.17 12.42
CA ASP A 283 11.87 5.29 11.88
C ASP A 283 12.24 4.17 10.91
N GLN A 284 11.57 3.02 11.00
CA GLN A 284 11.70 1.93 10.02
C GLN A 284 11.25 2.32 8.60
N TYR A 285 10.47 3.39 8.45
CA TYR A 285 10.00 3.92 7.15
C TYR A 285 10.58 5.31 6.86
N LEU A 286 11.82 5.57 7.30
CA LEU A 286 12.49 6.85 7.11
C LEU A 286 12.55 7.28 5.64
N ALA A 287 12.83 6.34 4.73
CA ALA A 287 12.89 6.60 3.30
C ALA A 287 11.53 7.08 2.76
N GLU A 288 10.45 6.39 3.11
CA GLU A 288 9.09 6.73 2.70
C GLU A 288 8.62 8.04 3.34
N ARG A 289 9.02 8.33 4.58
CA ARG A 289 8.75 9.60 5.27
C ARG A 289 9.42 10.77 4.55
N ASN A 290 10.69 10.63 4.19
CA ASN A 290 11.45 11.65 3.48
C ASN A 290 10.88 11.88 2.08
N ALA A 291 10.64 10.80 1.34
CA ALA A 291 10.06 10.87 0.01
C ALA A 291 8.66 11.49 0.04
N GLY A 292 7.80 11.08 0.97
CA GLY A 292 6.45 11.63 1.11
C GLY A 292 6.43 13.12 1.44
N THR A 293 7.41 13.60 2.21
CA THR A 293 7.59 15.03 2.49
C THR A 293 7.97 15.80 1.22
N LYS A 294 8.93 15.29 0.45
CA LYS A 294 9.33 15.88 -0.84
C LYS A 294 8.19 15.86 -1.87
N LEU A 295 7.40 14.78 -1.95
CA LEU A 295 6.22 14.72 -2.83
C LEU A 295 5.15 15.76 -2.43
N ARG A 296 4.97 16.02 -1.14
CA ARG A 296 4.05 17.06 -0.67
C ARG A 296 4.49 18.46 -1.12
N GLU A 297 5.79 18.73 -1.08
CA GLU A 297 6.37 19.98 -1.61
C GLU A 297 6.19 20.07 -3.12
N ALA A 298 6.55 19.02 -3.87
CA ALA A 298 6.31 18.95 -5.32
C ALA A 298 4.83 19.18 -5.68
N GLY A 299 3.90 18.69 -4.86
CA GLY A 299 2.48 18.94 -5.05
C GLY A 299 2.06 20.41 -4.89
N LYS A 300 2.81 21.24 -4.16
CA LYS A 300 2.61 22.70 -4.12
C LYS A 300 3.09 23.32 -5.43
N GLU A 301 4.31 23.01 -5.84
CA GLU A 301 4.90 23.46 -7.10
C GLU A 301 4.00 23.11 -8.30
N ALA A 302 3.40 21.90 -8.30
CA ALA A 302 2.50 21.46 -9.35
C ALA A 302 1.23 22.33 -9.45
N ARG A 303 0.68 22.78 -8.32
CA ARG A 303 -0.51 23.65 -8.32
C ARG A 303 -0.17 25.03 -8.84
N GLU A 304 0.97 25.56 -8.45
CA GLU A 304 1.43 26.87 -8.92
C GLU A 304 1.73 26.84 -10.41
N ALA A 305 2.45 25.81 -10.89
CA ALA A 305 2.68 25.59 -12.31
C ALA A 305 1.36 25.44 -13.10
N TYR A 306 0.37 24.74 -12.55
CA TYR A 306 -0.93 24.55 -13.21
C TYR A 306 -1.66 25.87 -13.40
N VAL A 307 -1.69 26.73 -12.38
CA VAL A 307 -2.30 28.07 -12.48
C VAL A 307 -1.59 28.92 -13.53
N SER A 308 -0.25 28.91 -13.53
CA SER A 308 0.54 29.64 -14.53
C SER A 308 0.29 29.15 -15.96
N VAL A 309 0.15 27.84 -16.17
CA VAL A 309 -0.22 27.26 -17.48
C VAL A 309 -1.61 27.73 -17.91
N ASP A 310 -2.58 27.76 -17.00
CA ASP A 310 -3.95 28.20 -17.30
C ASP A 310 -4.02 29.68 -17.69
N TRP A 311 -3.26 30.53 -16.98
CA TRP A 311 -3.11 31.95 -17.34
C TRP A 311 -2.43 32.14 -18.69
N CYS A 312 -1.33 31.43 -18.95
CA CYS A 312 -0.66 31.47 -20.26
C CYS A 312 -1.64 31.12 -21.40
N ARG A 313 -2.42 30.05 -21.24
CA ARG A 313 -3.45 29.65 -22.21
C ARG A 313 -4.51 30.73 -22.42
N SER A 314 -4.95 31.38 -21.35
CA SER A 314 -5.95 32.46 -21.44
C SER A 314 -5.45 33.65 -22.25
N ASN A 315 -4.17 34.03 -22.08
CA ASN A 315 -3.56 35.10 -22.89
C ASN A 315 -3.40 34.67 -24.35
N LEU A 316 -3.01 33.41 -24.61
CA LEU A 316 -2.93 32.87 -25.96
C LEU A 316 -4.31 32.85 -26.67
N ASP A 317 -5.38 32.52 -25.96
CA ASP A 317 -6.75 32.61 -26.47
C ASP A 317 -7.12 34.07 -26.80
N ALA A 318 -6.71 35.04 -25.98
CA ALA A 318 -6.90 36.46 -26.26
C ALA A 318 -6.16 36.90 -27.54
N ILE A 319 -4.92 36.44 -27.73
CA ILE A 319 -4.14 36.71 -28.95
C ILE A 319 -4.84 36.10 -30.18
N LEU A 320 -5.39 34.89 -30.09
CA LEU A 320 -6.16 34.30 -31.20
C LEU A 320 -7.34 35.18 -31.62
N LEU A 321 -8.07 35.75 -30.67
CA LEU A 321 -9.17 36.68 -30.96
C LEU A 321 -8.69 37.98 -31.62
N LEU A 322 -7.54 38.50 -31.20
CA LEU A 322 -6.93 39.69 -31.82
C LEU A 322 -6.48 39.40 -33.26
N LEU A 323 -5.94 38.21 -33.50
CA LEU A 323 -5.51 37.77 -34.83
C LEU A 323 -6.68 37.61 -35.82
N ASP A 324 -7.93 37.49 -35.37
CA ASP A 324 -9.10 37.51 -36.25
C ASP A 324 -9.45 38.92 -36.76
N HIS A 325 -8.80 39.95 -36.22
CA HIS A 325 -9.01 41.35 -36.57
C HIS A 325 -7.71 42.11 -36.91
N PRO A 326 -6.86 41.61 -37.83
CA PRO A 326 -5.50 42.11 -38.05
C PRO A 326 -5.43 43.54 -38.60
N ARG A 327 -6.55 44.08 -39.10
CA ARG A 327 -6.63 45.42 -39.71
C ARG A 327 -7.04 46.52 -38.73
N LEU A 328 -7.32 46.18 -37.47
CA LEU A 328 -7.67 47.19 -36.47
C LEU A 328 -6.42 47.93 -35.98
N PRO A 329 -6.44 49.28 -35.87
CA PRO A 329 -5.30 50.03 -35.38
C PRO A 329 -4.90 49.60 -33.96
N GLY A 330 -3.61 49.35 -33.75
CA GLY A 330 -3.05 49.03 -32.42
C GLY A 330 -3.11 47.54 -32.03
N VAL A 331 -3.63 46.66 -32.90
CA VAL A 331 -3.70 45.21 -32.63
C VAL A 331 -2.31 44.60 -32.42
N ASP A 332 -1.31 44.97 -33.21
CA ASP A 332 0.06 44.45 -33.03
C ASP A 332 0.60 44.77 -31.62
N GLY A 333 0.36 45.99 -31.11
CA GLY A 333 0.77 46.37 -29.76
C GLY A 333 0.03 45.60 -28.67
N MET A 334 -1.27 45.33 -28.86
CA MET A 334 -2.04 44.48 -27.94
C MET A 334 -1.56 43.02 -27.96
N ILE A 335 -1.22 42.50 -29.14
CA ILE A 335 -0.64 41.16 -29.29
C ILE A 335 0.71 41.08 -28.57
N GLU A 336 1.57 42.09 -28.72
CA GLU A 336 2.86 42.15 -28.01
C GLU A 336 2.69 42.19 -26.49
N GLU A 337 1.74 42.98 -25.98
CA GLU A 337 1.43 43.04 -24.54
C GLU A 337 0.95 41.68 -24.00
N GLU A 338 -0.04 41.06 -24.66
CA GLU A 338 -0.55 39.75 -24.25
C GLU A 338 0.50 38.65 -24.39
N LEU A 339 1.35 38.71 -25.41
CA LEU A 339 2.43 37.75 -25.62
C LEU A 339 3.50 37.86 -24.54
N PHE A 340 3.83 39.09 -24.11
CA PHE A 340 4.73 39.33 -22.99
C PHE A 340 4.20 38.70 -21.70
N VAL A 341 2.91 38.88 -21.41
CA VAL A 341 2.27 38.28 -20.22
C VAL A 341 2.16 36.75 -20.35
N ALA A 342 1.90 36.22 -21.55
CA ALA A 342 1.90 34.79 -21.81
C ALA A 342 3.28 34.15 -21.57
N ASP A 343 4.35 34.80 -22.02
CA ASP A 343 5.73 34.37 -21.81
C ASP A 343 6.10 34.39 -20.32
N ASP A 344 5.79 35.46 -19.58
CA ASP A 344 6.07 35.55 -18.14
C ASP A 344 5.37 34.43 -17.36
N ASN A 345 4.09 34.17 -17.67
CA ASN A 345 3.35 33.05 -17.07
C ASN A 345 3.98 31.70 -17.41
N LEU A 346 4.43 31.49 -18.65
CA LEU A 346 5.07 30.25 -19.07
C LEU A 346 6.43 30.05 -18.39
N GLN A 347 7.22 31.10 -18.24
CA GLN A 347 8.48 31.07 -17.48
C GLN A 347 8.22 30.74 -16.00
N GLY A 348 7.17 31.32 -15.41
CA GLY A 348 6.72 30.97 -14.06
C GLY A 348 6.36 29.49 -13.93
N ALA A 349 5.60 28.95 -14.88
CA ALA A 349 5.28 27.52 -14.93
C ALA A 349 6.53 26.65 -15.05
N ILE A 350 7.50 27.04 -15.87
CA ILE A 350 8.78 26.33 -16.04
C ILE A 350 9.61 26.37 -14.76
N GLY A 351 9.64 27.50 -14.05
CA GLY A 351 10.32 27.63 -12.76
C GLY A 351 9.79 26.64 -11.73
N ASN A 352 8.47 26.62 -11.56
CA ASN A 352 7.78 25.69 -10.66
C ASN A 352 7.94 24.23 -11.13
N ALA A 353 7.93 23.98 -12.45
CA ALA A 353 8.19 22.67 -13.04
C ALA A 353 9.56 22.11 -12.63
N LYS A 354 10.61 22.94 -12.70
CA LYS A 354 11.98 22.56 -12.30
C LYS A 354 12.07 22.26 -10.81
N LEU A 355 11.55 23.12 -9.96
CA LEU A 355 11.56 22.91 -8.51
C LEU A 355 10.81 21.63 -8.14
N GLY A 356 9.61 21.42 -8.68
CA GLY A 356 8.84 20.20 -8.45
C GLY A 356 9.56 18.94 -8.93
N ASN A 357 10.19 19.01 -10.11
CA ASN A 357 10.98 17.90 -10.65
C ASN A 357 12.18 17.55 -9.75
N GLU A 358 12.90 18.53 -9.20
CA GLU A 358 13.99 18.32 -8.24
C GLU A 358 13.49 17.61 -6.98
N ARG A 359 12.33 18.02 -6.44
CA ARG A 359 11.72 17.39 -5.26
C ARG A 359 11.35 15.94 -5.53
N VAL A 360 10.73 15.65 -6.67
CA VAL A 360 10.34 14.27 -7.03
C VAL A 360 11.56 13.40 -7.35
N ALA A 361 12.60 13.96 -7.97
CA ALA A 361 13.88 13.27 -8.16
C ALA A 361 14.51 12.90 -6.81
N GLY A 362 14.52 13.82 -5.85
CA GLY A 362 14.97 13.54 -4.47
C GLY A 362 14.11 12.48 -3.77
N ALA A 363 12.79 12.51 -3.96
CA ALA A 363 11.89 11.48 -3.42
C ALA A 363 12.18 10.09 -4.01
N ARG A 364 12.46 10.03 -5.31
CA ARG A 364 12.85 8.80 -6.02
C ARG A 364 14.19 8.26 -5.50
N GLN A 365 15.16 9.13 -5.22
CA GLN A 365 16.45 8.75 -4.66
C GLN A 365 16.30 8.14 -3.25
N ASP A 366 15.50 8.78 -2.38
CA ASP A 366 15.28 8.28 -1.01
C ASP A 366 14.80 6.83 -1.00
N VAL A 367 13.87 6.49 -1.91
CA VAL A 367 13.28 5.14 -1.95
C VAL A 367 14.04 4.15 -2.82
N SER A 368 14.95 4.60 -3.68
CA SER A 368 15.81 3.71 -4.48
C SER A 368 17.02 3.20 -3.70
N GLY A 369 17.43 3.93 -2.64
CA GLY A 369 18.53 3.54 -1.76
C GLY A 369 18.13 2.66 -0.57
N ALA A 370 16.84 2.38 -0.39
CA ALA A 370 16.32 1.56 0.70
C ALA A 370 16.28 0.08 0.30
N ASN A 371 17.43 -0.58 0.28
CA ASN A 371 17.55 -2.05 0.19
C ASN A 371 17.95 -2.63 1.55
#